data_AF-A0A3B4AGF1-F1
#
_entry.id   AF-A0A3B4AGF1-F1
#
_cell.length_a   1.000
_cell.length_b   1.000
_cell.length_c   1.000
_cell.angle_alpha   90.00
_cell.angle_beta   90.00
_cell.angle_gamma   90.00
#
_symmetry.space_group_name_H-M   'P 1'
#
loop_
_entity.id
_entity.type
_entity.pdbx_description
1 polymer ?
#
loop_
_entity_poly.entity_id
_entity_poly.type
_entity_poly.pdbx_seq_one_letter_code
_entity_poly.pdbx_strand_id
1 'polypeptide(L)' 'MNEKGLVYAARFMDECHLKETLLENHYNTYSSERYPGLYLGLSHRGHVKRATRVSPNQACAHFLPRSTL' A
#
# COMPACT_ATOMS: atom_id res chain seq x y z
N MET A 1 -3.93 7.59 2.62
CA MET A 1 -5.07 6.64 2.65
C MET A 1 -6.01 7.08 3.74
N ASN A 2 -7.31 7.18 3.47
CA ASN A 2 -8.28 7.59 4.49
C ASN A 2 -8.96 6.41 5.20
N GLU A 3 -9.74 6.73 6.24
CA GLU A 3 -10.51 5.78 7.05
C GLU A 3 -11.40 4.83 6.22
N LYS A 4 -11.86 5.27 5.03
CA LYS A 4 -12.73 4.48 4.12
C LYS A 4 -11.92 3.57 3.19
N GLY A 5 -10.61 3.52 3.37
CA GLY A 5 -9.64 2.82 2.53
C GLY A 5 -9.50 3.40 1.13
N LEU A 6 -9.87 4.66 0.91
CA LEU A 6 -9.54 5.33 -0.35
C LEU A 6 -8.05 5.65 -0.37
N VAL A 7 -7.38 5.29 -1.46
CA VAL A 7 -6.01 5.68 -1.75
C VAL A 7 -6.07 6.87 -2.70
N TYR A 8 -5.35 7.95 -2.37
CA TYR A 8 -5.39 9.21 -3.09
C TYR A 8 -4.08 9.97 -2.86
N ALA A 9 -3.78 10.91 -3.76
CA ALA A 9 -2.67 11.84 -3.60
C ALA A 9 -3.16 13.11 -2.89
N ALA A 10 -2.32 13.68 -2.03
CA ALA A 10 -2.62 14.87 -1.24
C ALA A 10 -1.35 15.64 -0.90
N ARG A 11 -1.51 16.86 -0.37
CA ARG A 11 -0.43 17.53 0.36
C ARG A 11 -0.05 16.69 1.58
N PHE A 12 1.24 16.63 1.91
CA PHE A 12 1.76 15.79 2.98
C PHE A 12 1.03 16.03 4.31
N MET A 13 0.55 14.94 4.91
CA MET A 13 -0.22 14.90 6.15
C MET A 13 -0.15 13.48 6.75
N ASP A 14 -0.72 13.28 7.93
CA ASP A 14 -0.67 12.00 8.66
C ASP A 14 -1.13 10.78 7.83
N GLU A 15 -2.10 10.97 6.92
CA GLU A 15 -2.57 9.90 6.03
C GLU A 15 -1.60 9.51 4.90
N CYS A 16 -0.53 10.29 4.71
CA CYS A 16 0.54 10.01 3.75
C CYS A 16 1.60 9.06 4.29
N HIS A 17 1.61 8.83 5.61
CA HIS A 17 2.57 7.94 6.23
C HIS A 17 2.20 6.47 5.98
N LEU A 18 3.17 5.72 5.43
CA LEU A 18 3.05 4.31 5.15
C LEU A 18 4.13 3.53 5.90
N LYS A 19 3.71 2.48 6.59
CA LYS A 19 4.63 1.51 7.19
C LYS A 19 5.04 0.49 6.14
N GLU A 20 6.34 0.45 5.84
CA GLU A 20 6.97 -0.58 5.02
C GLU A 20 7.20 -1.85 5.85
N THR A 21 7.00 -3.02 5.24
CA THR A 21 7.32 -4.31 5.84
C THR A 21 7.86 -5.25 4.78
N LEU A 22 9.10 -5.72 4.97
CA LEU A 22 9.73 -6.75 4.16
C LEU A 22 9.11 -8.11 4.51
N LEU A 23 8.59 -8.80 3.50
CA LEU A 23 8.03 -10.15 3.61
C LEU A 23 9.11 -11.21 3.37
N GLU A 24 8.81 -12.45 3.77
CA GLU A 24 9.68 -13.62 3.57
C GLU A 24 10.00 -13.90 2.09
N ASN A 25 9.10 -13.53 1.18
CA ASN A 25 9.32 -13.66 -0.27
C ASN A 25 10.18 -12.54 -0.88
N HIS A 26 10.80 -11.70 -0.04
CA HIS A 26 11.64 -10.57 -0.44
C HIS A 26 10.92 -9.44 -1.18
N TYR A 27 9.59 -9.38 -1.10
CA TYR A 27 8.80 -8.22 -1.49
C TYR A 27 8.43 -7.38 -0.27
N ASN A 28 8.13 -6.11 -0.50
CA ASN A 28 7.63 -5.21 0.53
C ASN A 28 6.11 -5.08 0.44
N THR A 29 5.48 -4.83 1.59
CA THR A 29 4.12 -4.31 1.68
C THR A 29 4.15 -2.90 2.27
N TYR A 30 3.16 -2.09 1.90
CA TYR A 30 2.97 -0.75 2.46
C TYR A 30 1.58 -0.66 3.08
N SER A 31 1.52 -0.40 4.38
CA SER A 31 0.27 -0.24 5.13
C SER A 31 0.10 1.18 5.65
N SER A 32 -1.13 1.63 5.85
CA SER A 32 -1.36 2.93 6.47
C SER A 32 -0.85 2.93 7.91
N GLU A 33 -0.03 3.92 8.26
CA GLU A 33 0.38 4.11 9.66
C GLU A 33 -0.79 4.58 10.52
N ARG A 34 -1.61 5.51 9.98
CA ARG A 34 -2.78 6.06 10.68
C ARG A 34 -3.93 5.06 10.84
N TYR A 35 -4.14 4.18 9.87
CA TYR A 35 -5.24 3.20 9.85
C TYR A 35 -4.69 1.76 9.68
N PRO A 36 -4.21 1.13 10.76
CA PRO A 36 -3.64 -0.21 10.72
C PRO A 36 -4.58 -1.24 10.07
N GLY A 37 -4.02 -2.15 9.29
CA GLY A 37 -4.78 -3.17 8.54
C GLY A 37 -5.22 -2.74 7.14
N LEU A 38 -5.03 -1.47 6.76
CA LEU A 38 -5.24 -1.00 5.39
C LEU A 38 -3.93 -1.07 4.60
N TYR A 39 -3.94 -1.77 3.46
CA TYR A 39 -2.77 -1.99 2.62
C TYR A 39 -2.92 -1.33 1.25
N LEU A 40 -1.81 -0.78 0.77
CA LEU A 40 -1.69 -0.33 -0.62
C LEU A 40 -1.68 -1.55 -1.54
N GLY A 41 -2.38 -1.44 -2.67
CA GLY A 41 -2.32 -2.48 -3.69
C GLY A 41 -2.79 -2.02 -5.06
N LEU A 42 -2.28 -2.66 -6.10
CA LEU A 42 -2.60 -2.39 -7.49
C LEU A 42 -3.36 -3.57 -8.12
N SER A 43 -4.34 -3.26 -8.96
CA SER A 43 -4.98 -4.27 -9.80
C SER A 43 -4.05 -4.72 -10.93
N HIS A 44 -4.37 -5.85 -11.57
CA HIS A 44 -3.65 -6.32 -12.76
C HIS A 44 -3.66 -5.32 -13.94
N ARG A 45 -4.58 -4.34 -13.92
CA ARG A 45 -4.65 -3.25 -14.91
C ARG A 45 -3.87 -1.99 -14.51
N GLY A 46 -3.10 -2.05 -13.41
CA GLY A 46 -2.33 -0.92 -12.90
C GLY A 46 -3.13 0.10 -12.09
N HIS A 47 -4.46 -0.04 -11.98
CA HIS A 47 -5.27 0.86 -11.16
C HIS A 47 -5.10 0.56 -9.67
N VAL A 48 -5.08 1.61 -8.85
CA VAL A 48 -5.05 1.49 -7.39
C VAL A 48 -6.33 0.85 -6.87
N LYS A 49 -6.19 -0.14 -5.98
CA LYS A 49 -7.32 -0.80 -5.32
C LYS A 49 -7.71 -0.04 -4.05
N ARG A 50 -8.99 -0.10 -3.69
CA ARG A 50 -9.45 0.33 -2.35
C ARG A 50 -8.77 -0.54 -1.30
N ALA A 51 -8.13 0.07 -0.31
CA ALA A 51 -7.32 -0.61 0.69
C ALA A 51 -8.11 -1.62 1.55
N THR A 52 -9.42 -1.41 1.73
CA THR A 52 -10.31 -2.39 2.40
C THR A 52 -10.50 -3.69 1.63
N ARG A 53 -10.04 -3.76 0.37
CA ARG A 53 -10.08 -4.96 -0.50
C ARG A 53 -8.69 -5.54 -0.77
N VAL A 54 -7.70 -5.13 0.02
CA VAL A 54 -6.31 -5.55 -0.12
C VAL A 54 -5.89 -6.25 1.17
N SER A 55 -5.44 -7.50 1.04
CA SER A 55 -4.81 -8.25 2.13
C SER A 55 -3.30 -8.32 1.87
N PRO A 56 -2.45 -8.30 2.92
CA PRO A 56 -0.99 -8.34 2.78
C PRO A 56 -0.48 -9.61 2.09
N ASN A 57 -1.26 -10.71 2.13
CA ASN A 57 -0.89 -11.98 1.50
C ASN A 57 -1.23 -12.03 0.00
N GLN A 58 -1.91 -11.01 -0.52
CA GLN A 58 -2.23 -10.93 -1.94
C GLN A 58 -1.06 -10.34 -2.71
N ALA A 59 -0.69 -10.96 -3.84
CA ALA A 59 0.37 -10.45 -4.73
C ALA A 59 0.14 -8.99 -5.17
N CYS A 60 -1.11 -8.51 -5.21
CA CYS A 60 -1.41 -7.11 -5.52
C CYS A 60 -0.86 -6.10 -4.50
N ALA A 61 -0.50 -6.55 -3.30
CA ALA A 61 0.09 -5.76 -2.23
C ALA A 61 1.62 -5.85 -2.17
N HIS A 62 2.24 -6.68 -3.02
CA HIS A 62 3.67 -6.98 -3.00
C HIS A 62 4.40 -6.06 -3.97
N PHE A 63 5.28 -5.22 -3.45
CA PHE A 63 6.06 -4.25 -4.21
C PHE A 63 7.54 -4.57 -4.10
N LEU A 64 8.25 -4.45 -5.21
CA LEU A 64 9.70 -4.56 -5.25
C LEU A 64 10.28 -3.19 -5.63
N PRO A 65 10.84 -2.43 -4.68
CA PRO A 65 11.49 -1.16 -4.98
C PRO A 65 12.62 -1.37 -5.98
N ARG A 66 12.62 -0.58 -7.06
CA ARG A 66 13.70 -0.58 -8.05
C ARG A 66 14.35 0.80 -8.04
N SER A 67 15.67 0.82 -8.07
CA SER A 67 16.41 2.07 -8.28
C SER A 67 16.09 2.60 -9.67
N THR A 68 15.70 3.86 -9.75
CA THR A 68 15.71 4.62 -10.99
C THR A 68 17.07 5.30 -11.07
N LEU A 69 17.91 4.85 -12.01
CA LEU A 69 19.18 5.51 -12.35
C LEU A 69 18.92 6.94 -12.86
#